data_AF-A0A8J7ZL62-F1
#
_entry.id   AF-A0A8J7ZL62-F1
#
_cell.length_a   1.000
_cell.length_b   1.000
_cell.length_c   1.000
_cell.angle_alpha   90.00
_cell.angle_beta   90.00
_cell.angle_gamma   90.00
#
_symmetry.space_group_name_H-M   'P 1'
#
loop_
_entity.id
_entity.type
_entity.pdbx_description
1 polymer ?
#
loop_
_entity_poly.entity_id
_entity_poly.type
_entity_poly.pdbx_seq_one_letter_code
_entity_poly.pdbx_strand_id
1 'polypeptide(L)'
;MAVALESRWARRYVAIAVAALVAAHAAALFEFPDRTVVVLVLYGFVLHVVFGKAYSLVPTYFDRELAVPRAMVVQLPLTAGGVLGLALESLPGVPSIVERAGAVAWALGVLAFVGALAWTVRGNPTGAETATGEGKSHLAGLDRVANAFVPVVGVYLLAGTYATLVVAGVAPAVAVDVLPVFDRYPPRATHLLAAGTATLLVFALGARLFPRFLVVDPPRRALALALGTGALAPVVLAAGVPADDLLPVGAVLQTTAVGTYAVAFAAMYWRSERSRVAFDGVLVGALAGVAVVAIGAHFAFVDVTGGLVRAHQRLALLGFLGLTVVGVTLQFYPPTVGRWPYCSNRTARVAIGALAVGVALQAIGAIESTPALATAGAGLGLAGSLVYAYVLAGAFATR
;
A
#
# COMPACT_ATOMS: atom_id res chain seq x y z
N MET A 1 3.77 13.87 26.06
CA MET A 1 2.81 14.53 25.15
C MET A 1 2.89 14.02 23.70
N ALA A 2 4.09 13.88 23.12
CA ALA A 2 4.28 13.42 21.73
C ALA A 2 3.67 12.04 21.43
N VAL A 3 3.94 11.02 22.25
CA VAL A 3 3.40 9.65 22.07
C VAL A 3 1.86 9.60 22.04
N ALA A 4 1.19 10.41 22.89
CA ALA A 4 -0.27 10.49 22.92
C ALA A 4 -0.84 11.18 21.67
N LEU A 5 -0.13 12.18 21.14
CA LEU A 5 -0.47 12.84 19.88
C LEU A 5 -0.32 11.84 18.72
N GLU A 6 0.83 11.18 18.61
CA GLU A 6 1.12 10.18 17.57
C GLU A 6 0.06 9.07 17.55
N SER A 7 -0.23 8.47 18.71
CA SER A 7 -1.23 7.41 18.83
C SER A 7 -2.63 7.87 18.39
N ARG A 8 -3.05 9.09 18.79
CA ARG A 8 -4.34 9.67 18.42
C ARG A 8 -4.44 9.93 16.92
N TRP A 9 -3.42 10.55 16.33
CA TRP A 9 -3.44 10.89 14.91
C TRP A 9 -3.26 9.66 14.03
N ALA A 10 -2.43 8.69 14.41
CA ALA A 10 -2.33 7.41 13.71
C ALA A 10 -3.70 6.73 13.56
N ARG A 11 -4.56 6.76 14.60
CA ARG A 11 -5.94 6.26 14.51
C ARG A 11 -6.80 7.07 13.53
N ARG A 12 -6.65 8.40 13.48
CA ARG A 12 -7.38 9.26 12.52
C ARG A 12 -7.00 8.97 11.07
N TYR A 13 -5.71 8.77 10.80
CA TYR A 13 -5.23 8.33 9.48
C TYR A 13 -5.87 7.00 9.08
N VAL A 14 -5.87 6.02 9.98
CA VAL A 14 -6.47 4.70 9.72
C VAL A 14 -7.99 4.79 9.55
N ALA A 15 -8.68 5.63 10.32
CA ALA A 15 -10.13 5.85 10.16
C ALA A 15 -10.48 6.42 8.78
N ILE A 16 -9.76 7.44 8.33
CA ILE A 16 -9.91 8.01 6.97
C ILE A 16 -9.58 6.95 5.91
N ALA A 17 -8.53 6.17 6.13
CA ALA A 17 -8.15 5.11 5.22
C ALA A 17 -9.24 4.06 5.04
N VAL A 18 -9.83 3.61 6.14
CA VAL A 18 -10.94 2.65 6.13
C VAL A 18 -12.17 3.23 5.44
N ALA A 19 -12.49 4.50 5.68
CA ALA A 19 -13.58 5.17 4.97
C ALA A 19 -13.32 5.23 3.46
N ALA A 20 -12.08 5.48 3.04
CA ALA A 20 -11.69 5.46 1.63
C ALA A 20 -11.79 4.05 1.01
N LEU A 21 -11.46 2.99 1.75
CA LEU A 21 -11.67 1.60 1.30
C LEU A 21 -13.16 1.29 1.08
N VAL A 22 -14.02 1.69 2.02
CA VAL A 22 -15.48 1.54 1.88
C VAL A 22 -15.97 2.32 0.65
N ALA A 23 -15.52 3.58 0.50
CA ALA A 23 -15.86 4.41 -0.65
C ALA A 23 -15.36 3.81 -1.97
N ALA A 24 -14.18 3.18 -1.99
CA ALA A 24 -13.64 2.52 -3.18
C ALA A 24 -14.50 1.34 -3.63
N HIS A 25 -14.96 0.50 -2.68
CA HIS A 25 -15.86 -0.60 -3.00
C HIS A 25 -17.25 -0.12 -3.41
N ALA A 26 -17.76 0.95 -2.80
CA ALA A 26 -19.00 1.58 -3.24
C ALA A 26 -18.86 2.16 -4.67
N ALA A 27 -17.78 2.90 -4.95
CA ALA A 27 -17.47 3.43 -6.27
C ALA A 27 -17.37 2.30 -7.32
N ALA A 28 -16.74 1.18 -6.97
CA ALA A 28 -16.70 0.00 -7.83
C ALA A 28 -18.08 -0.60 -8.11
N LEU A 29 -18.94 -0.69 -7.08
CA LEU A 29 -20.28 -1.24 -7.18
C LEU A 29 -21.21 -0.36 -8.04
N PHE A 30 -21.04 0.96 -7.96
CA PHE A 30 -21.80 1.95 -8.73
C PHE A 30 -21.12 2.34 -10.04
N GLU A 31 -20.12 1.56 -10.49
CA GLU A 31 -19.44 1.73 -11.78
C GLU A 31 -18.83 3.12 -12.01
N PHE A 32 -18.31 3.73 -10.93
CA PHE A 32 -17.54 4.96 -11.04
C PHE A 32 -16.24 4.70 -11.82
N PRO A 33 -15.65 5.74 -12.44
CA PRO A 33 -14.43 5.59 -13.23
C PRO A 33 -13.32 4.86 -12.46
N ASP A 34 -12.56 4.01 -13.16
CA ASP A 34 -11.48 3.23 -12.55
C ASP A 34 -10.45 4.13 -11.84
N ARG A 35 -10.21 5.34 -12.38
CA ARG A 35 -9.36 6.37 -11.75
C ARG A 35 -9.82 6.73 -10.34
N THR A 36 -11.11 6.93 -10.11
CA THR A 36 -11.67 7.19 -8.78
C THR A 36 -11.37 6.04 -7.82
N VAL A 37 -11.55 4.80 -8.27
CA VAL A 37 -11.26 3.61 -7.46
C VAL A 37 -9.76 3.51 -7.15
N VAL A 38 -8.87 3.72 -8.14
CA VAL A 38 -7.42 3.75 -7.91
C VAL A 38 -7.04 4.78 -6.85
N VAL A 39 -7.55 6.01 -6.97
CA VAL A 39 -7.25 7.09 -6.02
C VAL A 39 -7.73 6.73 -4.61
N LEU A 40 -8.97 6.27 -4.46
CA LEU A 40 -9.53 5.90 -3.16
C LEU A 40 -8.78 4.75 -2.50
N VAL A 41 -8.37 3.72 -3.25
CA VAL A 41 -7.63 2.58 -2.69
C VAL A 41 -6.16 2.93 -2.42
N LEU A 42 -5.44 3.41 -3.42
CA LEU A 42 -4.00 3.63 -3.29
C LEU A 42 -3.69 4.83 -2.40
N TYR A 43 -4.24 5.99 -2.74
CA TYR A 43 -3.96 7.22 -2.02
C TYR A 43 -4.79 7.26 -0.74
N GLY A 44 -6.10 7.04 -0.86
CA GLY A 44 -7.06 7.16 0.24
C GLY A 44 -6.89 6.09 1.32
N PHE A 45 -6.69 4.82 0.96
CA PHE A 45 -6.58 3.73 1.92
C PHE A 45 -5.12 3.35 2.21
N VAL A 46 -4.40 2.80 1.24
CA VAL A 46 -3.07 2.19 1.45
C VAL A 46 -2.07 3.22 1.98
N LEU A 47 -1.90 4.35 1.29
CA LEU A 47 -0.93 5.37 1.68
C LEU A 47 -1.33 6.10 2.97
N HIS A 48 -2.63 6.30 3.25
CA HIS A 48 -3.04 6.88 4.55
C HIS A 48 -2.75 5.95 5.73
N VAL A 49 -2.92 4.62 5.61
CA VAL A 49 -2.47 3.69 6.66
C VAL A 49 -0.95 3.77 6.84
N VAL A 50 -0.20 3.80 5.73
CA VAL A 50 1.27 3.98 5.75
C VAL A 50 1.65 5.24 6.49
N PHE A 51 1.09 6.39 6.12
CA PHE A 51 1.37 7.68 6.77
C PHE A 51 1.08 7.62 8.27
N GLY A 52 -0.09 7.10 8.66
CA GLY A 52 -0.47 6.99 10.06
C GLY A 52 0.49 6.14 10.89
N LYS A 53 1.08 5.09 10.32
CA LYS A 53 2.00 4.18 11.03
C LYS A 53 3.45 4.61 10.96
N ALA A 54 3.90 5.15 9.84
CA ALA A 54 5.28 5.49 9.60
C ALA A 54 5.85 6.49 10.62
N TYR A 55 5.04 7.47 11.08
CA TYR A 55 5.47 8.40 12.14
C TYR A 55 5.86 7.73 13.46
N SER A 56 5.31 6.54 13.76
CA SER A 56 5.68 5.78 14.96
C SER A 56 6.74 4.70 14.68
N LEU A 57 6.67 4.07 13.50
CA LEU A 57 7.52 2.93 13.17
C LEU A 57 8.89 3.36 12.65
N VAL A 58 8.93 4.30 11.71
CA VAL A 58 10.19 4.71 11.05
C VAL A 58 11.18 5.29 12.06
N PRO A 59 10.83 6.24 12.94
CA PRO A 59 11.78 6.73 13.94
C PRO A 59 12.34 5.60 14.81
N THR A 60 11.44 4.75 15.34
CA THR A 60 11.84 3.58 16.15
C THR A 60 12.77 2.64 15.40
N TYR A 61 12.53 2.40 14.11
CA TYR A 61 13.37 1.51 13.30
C TYR A 61 14.78 2.04 13.08
N PHE A 62 14.94 3.34 13.17
CA PHE A 62 16.19 4.06 13.01
C PHE A 62 16.81 4.47 14.34
N ASP A 63 16.28 3.95 15.46
CA ASP A 63 16.70 4.29 16.81
C ASP A 63 16.62 5.80 17.11
N ARG A 64 15.54 6.43 16.65
CA ARG A 64 15.26 7.86 16.81
C ARG A 64 13.86 8.09 17.37
N GLU A 65 13.69 9.25 17.99
CA GLU A 65 12.38 9.77 18.36
C GLU A 65 11.86 10.74 17.29
N LEU A 66 10.55 10.79 17.09
CA LEU A 66 9.94 11.67 16.09
C LEU A 66 10.22 13.14 16.40
N ALA A 67 10.99 13.81 15.54
CA ALA A 67 11.44 15.17 15.78
C ALA A 67 10.33 16.23 15.55
N VAL A 68 9.37 15.95 14.65
CA VAL A 68 8.30 16.91 14.28
C VAL A 68 6.91 16.26 14.35
N PRO A 69 6.38 15.94 15.54
CA PRO A 69 5.07 15.27 15.67
C PRO A 69 3.88 16.05 15.09
N ARG A 70 4.00 17.39 15.00
CA ARG A 70 2.97 18.27 14.42
C ARG A 70 2.79 18.08 12.90
N ALA A 71 3.77 17.50 12.21
CA ALA A 71 3.65 17.23 10.78
C ALA A 71 2.43 16.34 10.46
N MET A 72 2.08 15.40 11.35
CA MET A 72 0.89 14.56 11.22
C MET A 72 -0.41 15.36 11.12
N VAL A 73 -0.49 16.46 11.89
CA VAL A 73 -1.67 17.34 12.01
C VAL A 73 -1.88 18.14 10.74
N VAL A 74 -0.79 18.59 10.12
CA VAL A 74 -0.79 19.37 8.89
C VAL A 74 -1.00 18.47 7.68
N GLN A 75 -0.30 17.33 7.62
CA GLN A 75 -0.39 16.41 6.50
C GLN A 75 -1.80 15.84 6.33
N LEU A 76 -2.48 15.44 7.40
CA LEU A 76 -3.74 14.69 7.26
C LEU A 76 -4.82 15.44 6.46
N PRO A 77 -5.19 16.69 6.79
CA PRO A 77 -6.17 17.43 6.00
C PRO A 77 -5.69 17.69 4.57
N LEU A 78 -4.39 17.89 4.36
CA LEU A 78 -3.81 18.09 3.03
C LEU A 78 -3.92 16.83 2.15
N THR A 79 -3.52 15.67 2.66
CA THR A 79 -3.58 14.42 1.90
C THR A 79 -5.01 13.91 1.76
N ALA A 80 -5.86 14.06 2.78
CA ALA A 80 -7.26 13.67 2.69
C ALA A 80 -8.04 14.56 1.70
N GLY A 81 -7.84 15.88 1.78
CA GLY A 81 -8.39 16.82 0.79
C GLY A 81 -7.84 16.58 -0.62
N GLY A 82 -6.55 16.25 -0.71
CA GLY A 82 -5.91 15.87 -1.96
C GLY A 82 -6.54 14.64 -2.61
N VAL A 83 -6.80 13.60 -1.83
CA VAL A 83 -7.51 12.38 -2.28
C VAL A 83 -8.91 12.70 -2.77
N LEU A 84 -9.67 13.52 -2.04
CA LEU A 84 -11.01 13.93 -2.47
C LEU A 84 -10.97 14.66 -3.82
N GLY A 85 -10.08 15.63 -3.99
CA GLY A 85 -9.95 16.36 -5.25
C GLY A 85 -9.55 15.46 -6.42
N LEU A 86 -8.59 14.56 -6.21
CA LEU A 86 -8.13 13.60 -7.22
C LEU A 86 -9.19 12.54 -7.57
N ALA A 87 -10.02 12.11 -6.61
CA ALA A 87 -11.04 11.10 -6.83
C ALA A 87 -12.30 11.66 -7.51
N LEU A 88 -12.67 12.90 -7.18
CA LEU A 88 -13.88 13.55 -7.67
C LEU A 88 -13.76 14.06 -9.10
N GLU A 89 -12.57 14.48 -9.56
CA GLU A 89 -12.41 15.05 -10.91
C GLU A 89 -12.85 14.09 -12.02
N SER A 90 -12.71 12.78 -11.83
CA SER A 90 -13.13 11.82 -12.85
C SER A 90 -14.65 11.76 -13.04
N LEU A 91 -15.43 12.38 -12.16
CA LEU A 91 -16.88 12.38 -12.23
C LEU A 91 -17.39 13.45 -13.23
N PRO A 92 -18.48 13.15 -13.98
CA PRO A 92 -19.06 14.11 -14.90
C PRO A 92 -19.43 15.44 -14.24
N GLY A 93 -19.02 16.55 -14.85
CA GLY A 93 -19.34 17.90 -14.40
C GLY A 93 -18.40 18.49 -13.34
N VAL A 94 -17.39 17.75 -12.87
CA VAL A 94 -16.38 18.28 -11.94
C VAL A 94 -15.27 19.01 -12.72
N PRO A 95 -14.96 20.28 -12.39
CA PRO A 95 -13.98 21.05 -13.16
C PRO A 95 -12.53 20.63 -12.83
N SER A 96 -11.63 20.70 -13.82
CA SER A 96 -10.20 20.29 -13.70
C SER A 96 -9.39 21.08 -12.66
N ILE A 97 -9.92 22.20 -12.15
CA ILE A 97 -9.31 22.91 -11.02
C ILE A 97 -9.35 22.07 -9.73
N VAL A 98 -10.34 21.19 -9.59
CA VAL A 98 -10.48 20.29 -8.42
C VAL A 98 -9.35 19.27 -8.37
N GLU A 99 -8.98 18.67 -9.52
CA GLU A 99 -7.82 17.79 -9.61
C GLU A 99 -6.53 18.55 -9.32
N ARG A 100 -6.34 19.73 -9.92
CA ARG A 100 -5.14 20.55 -9.71
C ARG A 100 -4.94 20.91 -8.24
N ALA A 101 -6.00 21.42 -7.59
CA ALA A 101 -5.99 21.71 -6.17
C ALA A 101 -5.74 20.44 -5.33
N GLY A 102 -6.36 19.32 -5.71
CA GLY A 102 -6.15 18.02 -5.06
C GLY A 102 -4.71 17.52 -5.16
N ALA A 103 -4.11 17.60 -6.35
CA ALA A 103 -2.73 17.21 -6.60
C ALA A 103 -1.73 18.09 -5.81
N VAL A 104 -1.95 19.41 -5.77
CA VAL A 104 -1.14 20.34 -4.97
C VAL A 104 -1.26 20.03 -3.47
N ALA A 105 -2.49 19.86 -2.96
CA ALA A 105 -2.72 19.54 -1.55
C ALA A 105 -2.06 18.21 -1.17
N TRP A 106 -2.20 17.18 -2.01
CA TRP A 106 -1.52 15.89 -1.86
C TRP A 106 0.00 16.07 -1.78
N ALA A 107 0.59 16.81 -2.72
CA ALA A 107 2.03 17.02 -2.77
C ALA A 107 2.56 17.76 -1.54
N LEU A 108 1.89 18.81 -1.08
CA LEU A 108 2.26 19.53 0.14
C LEU A 108 2.18 18.62 1.38
N GLY A 109 1.17 17.76 1.47
CA GLY A 109 1.05 16.77 2.53
C GLY A 109 2.19 15.75 2.51
N VAL A 110 2.56 15.25 1.32
CA VAL A 110 3.70 14.35 1.15
C VAL A 110 5.03 15.01 1.49
N LEU A 111 5.23 16.28 1.13
CA LEU A 111 6.44 17.03 1.50
C LEU A 111 6.55 17.21 3.01
N ALA A 112 5.45 17.53 3.70
CA ALA A 112 5.42 17.61 5.15
C ALA A 112 5.80 16.25 5.79
N PHE A 113 5.28 15.15 5.25
CA PHE A 113 5.59 13.80 5.70
C PHE A 113 7.05 13.41 5.52
N VAL A 114 7.54 13.47 4.29
CA VAL A 114 8.92 13.07 3.95
C VAL A 114 9.91 14.00 4.64
N GLY A 115 9.64 15.31 4.67
CA GLY A 115 10.47 16.27 5.37
C GLY A 115 10.58 15.98 6.87
N ALA A 116 9.46 15.67 7.54
CA ALA A 116 9.46 15.33 8.97
C ALA A 116 10.24 14.04 9.26
N LEU A 117 10.06 13.00 8.45
CA LEU A 117 10.78 11.73 8.63
C LEU A 117 12.26 11.86 8.29
N ALA A 118 12.61 12.50 7.17
CA ALA A 118 14.00 12.75 6.78
C ALA A 118 14.72 13.58 7.84
N TRP A 119 14.08 14.62 8.37
CA TRP A 119 14.62 15.38 9.49
C TRP A 119 14.83 14.52 10.73
N THR A 120 13.88 13.63 11.03
CA THR A 120 13.96 12.72 12.19
C THR A 120 15.13 11.75 12.07
N VAL A 121 15.35 11.16 10.90
CA VAL A 121 16.38 10.12 10.70
C VAL A 121 17.72 10.68 10.19
N ARG A 122 17.90 12.00 10.11
CA ARG A 122 19.09 12.65 9.54
C ARG A 122 20.41 12.21 10.17
N GLY A 123 20.40 11.82 11.44
CA GLY A 123 21.57 11.31 12.16
C GLY A 123 21.80 9.81 12.03
N ASN A 124 21.03 9.10 11.19
CA ASN A 124 21.18 7.68 10.90
C ASN A 124 20.55 7.35 9.52
N PRO A 125 20.93 8.03 8.43
CA PRO A 125 20.18 7.99 7.18
C PRO A 125 20.08 6.61 6.52
N THR A 126 21.02 5.71 6.82
CA THR A 126 21.04 4.32 6.32
C THR A 126 20.42 3.32 7.29
N GLY A 127 20.10 3.75 8.52
CA GLY A 127 19.54 2.88 9.56
C GLY A 127 20.50 1.84 10.08
N ALA A 128 21.79 2.18 10.22
CA ALA A 128 22.82 1.32 10.79
C ALA A 128 22.52 0.97 12.26
N GLU A 129 21.99 1.94 13.01
CA GLU A 129 21.42 1.75 14.35
C GLU A 129 19.94 1.36 14.20
N THR A 130 19.56 0.15 14.65
CA THR A 130 18.26 -0.46 14.28
C THR A 130 17.25 -0.59 15.44
N ALA A 131 17.56 -0.06 16.63
CA ALA A 131 16.84 -0.27 17.89
C ALA A 131 16.50 -1.75 18.16
N THR A 132 17.33 -2.67 17.64
CA THR A 132 17.12 -4.10 17.77
C THR A 132 17.60 -4.54 19.14
N GLY A 133 16.66 -4.86 20.04
CA GLY A 133 16.99 -5.30 21.40
C GLY A 133 17.86 -6.56 21.44
N GLU A 134 18.63 -6.72 22.52
CA GLU A 134 19.65 -7.78 22.69
C GLU A 134 19.13 -9.19 22.40
N GLY A 135 17.93 -9.53 22.90
CA GLY A 135 17.28 -10.83 22.67
C GLY A 135 16.88 -11.10 21.21
N LYS A 136 16.99 -10.11 20.33
CA LYS A 136 16.74 -10.22 18.87
C LYS A 136 17.94 -9.75 18.04
N SER A 137 19.14 -9.67 18.62
CA SER A 137 20.37 -9.25 17.96
C SER A 137 20.66 -9.99 16.66
N HIS A 138 20.30 -11.28 16.57
CA HIS A 138 20.42 -12.08 15.34
C HIS A 138 19.67 -11.46 14.14
N LEU A 139 18.62 -10.64 14.35
CA LEU A 139 17.86 -9.96 13.29
C LEU A 139 18.49 -8.62 12.84
N ALA A 140 19.45 -8.07 13.58
CA ALA A 140 19.98 -6.73 13.33
C ALA A 140 20.55 -6.55 11.91
N GLY A 141 21.16 -7.59 11.35
CA GLY A 141 21.64 -7.57 9.96
C GLY A 141 20.52 -7.41 8.94
N LEU A 142 19.41 -8.11 9.12
CA LEU A 142 18.23 -7.98 8.25
C LEU A 142 17.56 -6.61 8.46
N ASP A 143 17.49 -6.12 9.70
CA ASP A 143 16.91 -4.82 10.01
C ASP A 143 17.68 -3.67 9.33
N ARG A 144 19.02 -3.73 9.30
CA ARG A 144 19.86 -2.76 8.56
C ARG A 144 19.58 -2.79 7.07
N VAL A 145 19.51 -3.99 6.48
CA VAL A 145 19.16 -4.15 5.07
C VAL A 145 17.79 -3.54 4.80
N ALA A 146 16.77 -3.90 5.57
CA ALA A 146 15.41 -3.38 5.40
C ALA A 146 15.33 -1.84 5.57
N ASN A 147 16.06 -1.28 6.54
CA ASN A 147 16.11 0.16 6.77
C ASN A 147 16.70 0.92 5.59
N ALA A 148 17.72 0.38 4.93
CA ALA A 148 18.34 1.02 3.77
C ALA A 148 17.35 1.26 2.61
N PHE A 149 16.24 0.52 2.55
CA PHE A 149 15.19 0.72 1.56
C PHE A 149 14.10 1.73 1.97
N VAL A 150 14.04 2.17 3.22
CA VAL A 150 13.06 3.20 3.65
C VAL A 150 13.32 4.56 2.97
N PRO A 151 14.55 5.06 2.81
CA PRO A 151 14.82 6.23 1.99
C PRO A 151 14.42 6.03 0.52
N VAL A 152 14.64 4.84 -0.05
CA VAL A 152 14.27 4.51 -1.43
C VAL A 152 12.75 4.59 -1.63
N VAL A 153 11.97 4.08 -0.66
CA VAL A 153 10.52 4.30 -0.62
C VAL A 153 10.18 5.79 -0.62
N GLY A 154 10.87 6.60 0.18
CA GLY A 154 10.66 8.05 0.23
C GLY A 154 10.90 8.72 -1.13
N VAL A 155 11.94 8.29 -1.86
CA VAL A 155 12.23 8.74 -3.23
C VAL A 155 11.10 8.35 -4.18
N TYR A 156 10.61 7.11 -4.13
CA TYR A 156 9.48 6.68 -4.95
C TYR A 156 8.18 7.43 -4.63
N LEU A 157 7.94 7.76 -3.36
CA LEU A 157 6.78 8.53 -2.95
C LEU A 157 6.84 9.96 -3.52
N LEU A 158 8.01 10.60 -3.46
CA LEU A 158 8.23 11.91 -4.06
C LEU A 158 8.11 11.87 -5.58
N ALA A 159 8.74 10.88 -6.24
CA ALA A 159 8.68 10.71 -7.69
C ALA A 159 7.24 10.47 -8.17
N GLY A 160 6.52 9.56 -7.52
CA GLY A 160 5.11 9.28 -7.83
C GLY A 160 4.21 10.49 -7.60
N THR A 161 4.46 11.25 -6.51
CA THR A 161 3.75 12.50 -6.22
C THR A 161 4.01 13.58 -7.26
N TYR A 162 5.26 13.71 -7.71
CA TYR A 162 5.60 14.61 -8.81
C TYR A 162 4.91 14.19 -10.12
N ALA A 163 4.90 12.89 -10.45
CA ALA A 163 4.17 12.38 -11.60
C ALA A 163 2.66 12.67 -11.49
N THR A 164 2.05 12.59 -10.30
CA THR A 164 0.66 13.03 -10.07
C THR A 164 0.46 14.52 -10.38
N LEU A 165 1.40 15.40 -10.02
CA LEU A 165 1.35 16.81 -10.39
C LEU A 165 1.46 17.03 -11.90
N VAL A 166 2.27 16.23 -12.61
CA VAL A 166 2.40 16.29 -14.07
C VAL A 166 1.10 15.87 -14.75
N VAL A 167 0.50 14.75 -14.30
CA VAL A 167 -0.81 14.27 -14.79
C VAL A 167 -1.89 15.33 -14.61
N ALA A 168 -1.92 16.01 -13.46
CA ALA A 168 -2.85 17.10 -13.19
C ALA A 168 -2.55 18.40 -13.95
N GLY A 169 -1.47 18.47 -14.73
CA GLY A 169 -1.07 19.68 -15.45
C GLY A 169 -0.58 20.82 -14.55
N VAL A 170 -0.12 20.51 -13.33
CA VAL A 170 0.47 21.47 -12.38
C VAL A 170 1.98 21.58 -12.55
N ALA A 171 2.65 20.44 -12.74
CA ALA A 171 4.09 20.37 -12.96
C ALA A 171 4.41 20.15 -14.44
N PRO A 172 5.56 20.63 -14.93
CA PRO A 172 6.00 20.34 -16.30
C PRO A 172 6.31 18.85 -16.45
N ALA A 173 5.96 18.27 -17.60
CA ALA A 173 6.48 16.98 -17.97
C ALA A 173 7.99 17.09 -18.22
N VAL A 174 8.76 16.10 -17.74
CA VAL A 174 10.21 16.05 -17.94
C VAL A 174 10.49 14.84 -18.81
N ALA A 175 10.80 15.09 -20.07
CA ALA A 175 11.31 14.07 -20.96
C ALA A 175 12.75 13.76 -20.54
N VAL A 176 12.95 12.59 -19.92
CA VAL A 176 14.27 12.00 -19.79
C VAL A 176 14.31 10.91 -20.85
N ASP A 177 15.10 11.11 -21.91
CA ASP A 177 15.12 10.22 -23.09
C ASP A 177 15.40 8.75 -22.72
N VAL A 178 16.10 8.52 -21.61
CA VAL A 178 16.48 7.18 -21.13
C VAL A 178 15.44 6.59 -20.16
N LEU A 179 14.54 7.40 -19.61
CA LEU A 179 13.59 6.96 -18.58
C LEU A 179 12.31 7.82 -18.59
N PRO A 180 11.40 7.59 -19.55
CA PRO A 180 10.21 8.41 -19.72
C PRO A 180 9.16 8.09 -18.64
N VAL A 181 9.31 8.63 -17.43
CA VAL A 181 8.40 8.35 -16.30
C VAL A 181 7.50 9.53 -15.95
N PHE A 182 7.92 10.75 -16.30
CA PHE A 182 7.25 12.00 -15.90
C PHE A 182 6.53 12.64 -17.07
N ASP A 183 5.51 11.93 -17.54
CA ASP A 183 4.57 12.40 -18.55
C ASP A 183 3.15 12.50 -17.99
N ARG A 184 2.16 12.70 -18.86
CA ARG A 184 0.75 12.76 -18.47
C ARG A 184 0.07 11.39 -18.48
N TYR A 185 0.80 10.28 -18.51
CA TYR A 185 0.23 8.94 -18.56
C TYR A 185 0.03 8.38 -17.13
N PRO A 186 -1.21 8.35 -16.59
CA PRO A 186 -1.45 8.07 -15.17
C PRO A 186 -0.95 6.72 -14.64
N PRO A 187 -0.91 5.62 -15.44
CA PRO A 187 -0.36 4.36 -14.98
C PRO A 187 1.09 4.44 -14.51
N ARG A 188 1.92 5.34 -15.06
CA ARG A 188 3.33 5.50 -14.63
C ARG A 188 3.43 6.05 -13.22
N ALA A 189 2.67 7.11 -12.92
CA ALA A 189 2.53 7.64 -11.55
C ALA A 189 2.02 6.57 -10.57
N THR A 190 1.04 5.78 -11.01
CA THR A 190 0.46 4.71 -10.21
C THR A 190 1.47 3.59 -9.91
N HIS A 191 2.32 3.19 -10.87
CA HIS A 191 3.38 2.21 -10.62
C HIS A 191 4.43 2.72 -9.62
N LEU A 192 4.84 3.98 -9.72
CA LEU A 192 5.78 4.58 -8.74
C LEU A 192 5.20 4.59 -7.32
N LEU A 193 3.91 4.91 -7.17
CA LEU A 193 3.25 4.93 -5.86
C LEU A 193 2.88 3.52 -5.35
N ALA A 194 2.30 2.67 -6.18
CA ALA A 194 1.85 1.34 -5.78
C ALA A 194 3.01 0.35 -5.65
N ALA A 195 3.84 0.21 -6.68
CA ALA A 195 4.98 -0.71 -6.66
C ALA A 195 6.19 -0.08 -5.95
N GLY A 196 6.54 1.16 -6.29
CA GLY A 196 7.72 1.85 -5.75
C GLY A 196 7.60 2.24 -4.29
N THR A 197 6.43 2.71 -3.86
CA THR A 197 6.22 3.13 -2.48
C THR A 197 5.56 2.04 -1.65
N ALA A 198 4.32 1.68 -1.95
CA ALA A 198 3.53 0.82 -1.08
C ALA A 198 4.04 -0.62 -1.03
N THR A 199 4.36 -1.22 -2.18
CA THR A 199 4.87 -2.60 -2.26
C THR A 199 6.26 -2.72 -1.65
N LEU A 200 7.17 -1.80 -1.97
CA LEU A 200 8.51 -1.80 -1.36
C LEU A 200 8.45 -1.59 0.16
N LEU A 201 7.49 -0.81 0.67
CA LEU A 201 7.21 -0.74 2.11
C LEU A 201 6.70 -2.05 2.69
N VAL A 202 5.79 -2.75 2.01
CA VAL A 202 5.35 -4.09 2.43
C VAL A 202 6.55 -5.02 2.56
N PHE A 203 7.51 -4.95 1.64
CA PHE A 203 8.74 -5.73 1.71
C PHE A 203 9.63 -5.30 2.89
N ALA A 204 9.98 -4.01 2.99
CA ALA A 204 10.89 -3.49 3.99
C ALA A 204 10.32 -3.61 5.41
N LEU A 205 9.09 -3.15 5.63
CA LEU A 205 8.43 -3.26 6.93
C LEU A 205 8.11 -4.73 7.26
N GLY A 206 7.73 -5.53 6.27
CA GLY A 206 7.45 -6.96 6.47
C GLY A 206 8.68 -7.74 6.90
N ALA A 207 9.84 -7.47 6.30
CA ALA A 207 11.12 -8.07 6.69
C ALA A 207 11.50 -7.75 8.15
N ARG A 208 11.07 -6.60 8.68
CA ARG A 208 11.25 -6.26 10.11
C ARG A 208 10.16 -6.85 11.00
N LEU A 209 8.90 -6.66 10.64
CA LEU A 209 7.76 -6.94 11.51
C LEU A 209 7.41 -8.42 11.58
N PHE A 210 7.35 -9.11 10.44
CA PHE A 210 6.80 -10.46 10.40
C PHE A 210 7.66 -11.50 11.13
N PRO A 211 9.01 -11.46 11.11
CA PRO A 211 9.80 -12.37 11.93
C PRO A 211 9.50 -12.24 13.42
N ARG A 212 9.22 -11.01 13.87
CA ARG A 212 8.89 -10.70 15.27
C ARG A 212 7.46 -11.12 15.62
N PHE A 213 6.52 -10.90 14.72
CA PHE A 213 5.11 -11.24 14.94
C PHE A 213 4.82 -12.74 14.83
N LEU A 214 5.53 -13.43 13.93
CA LEU A 214 5.43 -14.87 13.73
C LEU A 214 6.38 -15.65 14.64
N VAL A 215 7.37 -14.98 15.25
CA VAL A 215 8.35 -15.59 16.17
C VAL A 215 9.12 -16.73 15.49
N VAL A 216 9.56 -16.49 14.25
CA VAL A 216 10.31 -17.47 13.44
C VAL A 216 11.51 -16.82 12.77
N ASP A 217 12.53 -17.62 12.47
CA ASP A 217 13.70 -17.16 11.73
C ASP A 217 13.35 -16.86 10.26
N PRO A 218 13.66 -15.65 9.76
CA PRO A 218 13.36 -15.28 8.39
C PRO A 218 14.33 -15.91 7.38
N PRO A 219 13.87 -16.24 6.16
CA PRO A 219 14.74 -16.59 5.05
C PRO A 219 15.44 -15.32 4.52
N ARG A 220 16.51 -14.87 5.19
CA ARG A 220 17.15 -13.56 4.99
C ARG A 220 17.55 -13.27 3.54
N ARG A 221 18.08 -14.28 2.83
CA ARG A 221 18.51 -14.15 1.43
C ARG A 221 17.32 -13.88 0.51
N ALA A 222 16.20 -14.56 0.74
CA ALA A 222 14.97 -14.36 -0.02
C ALA A 222 14.42 -12.94 0.21
N LEU A 223 14.39 -12.46 1.45
CA LEU A 223 13.94 -11.10 1.75
C LEU A 223 14.88 -10.03 1.17
N ALA A 224 16.20 -10.24 1.21
CA ALA A 224 17.16 -9.33 0.59
C ALA A 224 17.01 -9.28 -0.94
N LEU A 225 16.79 -10.43 -1.59
CA LEU A 225 16.52 -10.50 -3.02
C LEU A 225 15.23 -9.73 -3.36
N ALA A 226 14.15 -9.97 -2.61
CA ALA A 226 12.87 -9.29 -2.82
C ALA A 226 12.97 -7.76 -2.68
N LEU A 227 13.76 -7.28 -1.72
CA LEU A 227 14.04 -5.85 -1.55
C LEU A 227 14.86 -5.28 -2.70
N GLY A 228 15.94 -5.98 -3.10
CA GLY A 228 16.81 -5.53 -4.18
C GLY A 228 16.07 -5.43 -5.52
N THR A 229 15.37 -6.48 -5.93
CA THR A 229 14.60 -6.47 -7.18
C THR A 229 13.38 -5.55 -7.07
N GLY A 230 12.70 -5.50 -5.92
CA GLY A 230 11.56 -4.63 -5.67
C GLY A 230 11.91 -3.13 -5.61
N ALA A 231 13.17 -2.79 -5.39
CA ALA A 231 13.65 -1.41 -5.46
C ALA A 231 13.93 -0.94 -6.90
N LEU A 232 14.22 -1.86 -7.82
CA LEU A 232 14.53 -1.55 -9.22
C LEU A 232 13.30 -1.70 -10.13
N ALA A 233 12.48 -2.73 -9.90
CA ALA A 233 11.35 -3.06 -10.76
C ALA A 233 10.38 -1.89 -11.00
N PRO A 234 9.98 -1.07 -10.01
CA PRO A 234 8.95 -0.05 -10.19
C PRO A 234 9.32 1.03 -11.20
N VAL A 235 10.57 1.49 -11.18
CA VAL A 235 11.04 2.51 -12.12
C VAL A 235 11.19 1.95 -13.53
N VAL A 236 11.69 0.72 -13.66
CA VAL A 236 11.83 0.03 -14.95
C VAL A 236 10.45 -0.25 -15.56
N LEU A 237 9.49 -0.73 -14.76
CA LEU A 237 8.10 -0.90 -15.18
C LEU A 237 7.46 0.43 -15.59
N ALA A 238 7.60 1.48 -14.78
CA ALA A 238 6.98 2.77 -15.09
C ALA A 238 7.52 3.36 -16.41
N ALA A 239 8.82 3.21 -16.68
CA ALA A 239 9.40 3.56 -17.97
C ALA A 239 8.91 2.66 -19.12
N GLY A 240 8.75 1.36 -18.85
CA GLY A 240 8.35 0.33 -19.82
C GLY A 240 6.89 0.38 -20.28
N VAL A 241 5.96 0.76 -19.40
CA VAL A 241 4.51 0.76 -19.73
C VAL A 241 4.19 1.91 -20.68
N PRO A 242 3.37 1.70 -21.74
CA PRO A 242 2.56 0.49 -21.97
C PRO A 242 3.22 -0.64 -22.76
N ALA A 243 4.24 -0.40 -23.58
CA ALA A 243 4.79 -1.43 -24.49
C ALA A 243 6.21 -1.09 -25.00
N ASP A 244 7.09 -0.59 -24.13
CA ASP A 244 8.50 -0.33 -24.44
C ASP A 244 9.36 -1.57 -24.10
N ASP A 245 10.57 -1.64 -24.65
CA ASP A 245 11.53 -2.74 -24.50
C ASP A 245 11.95 -2.99 -23.03
N LEU A 246 11.73 -2.01 -22.15
CA LEU A 246 11.96 -2.13 -20.71
C LEU A 246 10.88 -2.93 -19.98
N LEU A 247 9.68 -3.11 -20.55
CA LEU A 247 8.56 -3.76 -19.89
C LEU A 247 8.86 -5.23 -19.50
N PRO A 248 9.43 -6.08 -20.38
CA PRO A 248 9.89 -7.42 -20.02
C PRO A 248 10.87 -7.47 -18.84
N VAL A 249 11.86 -6.56 -18.82
CA VAL A 249 12.87 -6.48 -17.75
C VAL A 249 12.20 -6.11 -16.43
N GLY A 250 11.34 -5.08 -16.44
CA GLY A 250 10.56 -4.68 -15.28
C GLY A 250 9.66 -5.80 -14.75
N ALA A 251 9.02 -6.55 -15.65
CA ALA A 251 8.15 -7.67 -15.30
C ALA A 251 8.92 -8.82 -14.63
N VAL A 252 10.10 -9.17 -15.13
CA VAL A 252 10.97 -10.19 -14.50
C VAL A 252 11.43 -9.75 -13.11
N LEU A 253 11.87 -8.49 -12.97
CA LEU A 253 12.30 -7.94 -11.67
C LEU A 253 11.14 -7.94 -10.66
N GLN A 254 9.95 -7.47 -11.07
CA GLN A 254 8.78 -7.39 -10.20
C GLN A 254 8.27 -8.78 -9.82
N THR A 255 8.23 -9.72 -10.77
CA THR A 255 7.84 -11.12 -10.52
C THR A 255 8.78 -11.77 -9.52
N THR A 256 10.09 -11.56 -9.69
CA THR A 256 11.10 -12.04 -8.74
C THR A 256 10.88 -11.43 -7.36
N ALA A 257 10.61 -10.12 -7.28
CA ALA A 257 10.39 -9.42 -6.02
C ALA A 257 9.18 -9.96 -5.25
N VAL A 258 8.02 -9.96 -5.90
CA VAL A 258 6.75 -10.38 -5.29
C VAL A 258 6.73 -11.87 -5.01
N GLY A 259 7.18 -12.70 -5.96
CA GLY A 259 7.21 -14.16 -5.81
C GLY A 259 8.13 -14.58 -4.66
N THR A 260 9.33 -14.03 -4.59
CA THR A 260 10.28 -14.33 -3.50
C THR A 260 9.74 -13.87 -2.15
N TYR A 261 9.13 -12.68 -2.09
CA TYR A 261 8.51 -12.20 -0.85
C TYR A 261 7.33 -13.09 -0.42
N ALA A 262 6.46 -13.48 -1.35
CA ALA A 262 5.31 -14.33 -1.07
C ALA A 262 5.74 -15.70 -0.52
N VAL A 263 6.74 -16.34 -1.15
CA VAL A 263 7.34 -17.59 -0.65
C VAL A 263 7.95 -17.39 0.73
N ALA A 264 8.71 -16.30 0.93
CA ALA A 264 9.34 -16.01 2.22
C ALA A 264 8.31 -15.80 3.35
N PHE A 265 7.27 -15.02 3.09
CA PHE A 265 6.19 -14.78 4.05
C PHE A 265 5.44 -16.07 4.36
N ALA A 266 5.06 -16.81 3.33
CA ALA A 266 4.29 -18.04 3.51
C ALA A 266 5.12 -19.10 4.26
N ALA A 267 6.41 -19.25 3.95
CA ALA A 267 7.32 -20.11 4.71
C ALA A 267 7.45 -19.70 6.19
N MET A 268 7.41 -18.40 6.52
CA MET A 268 7.35 -17.94 7.91
C MET A 268 5.98 -18.24 8.54
N TYR A 269 4.89 -18.03 7.80
CA TYR A 269 3.52 -18.32 8.24
C TYR A 269 3.34 -19.80 8.61
N TRP A 270 3.80 -20.73 7.77
CA TRP A 270 3.67 -22.17 8.02
C TRP A 270 4.54 -22.69 9.17
N ARG A 271 5.70 -22.08 9.40
CA ARG A 271 6.59 -22.46 10.53
C ARG A 271 6.15 -21.84 11.86
N SER A 272 5.23 -20.90 11.83
CA SER A 272 4.80 -20.15 13.01
C SER A 272 3.73 -20.91 13.78
N GLU A 273 3.97 -21.10 15.08
CA GLU A 273 2.93 -21.60 16.01
C GLU A 273 1.91 -20.51 16.38
N ARG A 274 2.14 -19.25 15.98
CA ARG A 274 1.22 -18.14 16.23
C ARG A 274 0.07 -18.16 15.22
N SER A 275 -1.14 -18.43 15.70
CA SER A 275 -2.37 -18.25 14.94
C SER A 275 -3.01 -16.88 15.24
N ARG A 276 -2.87 -15.93 14.30
CA ARG A 276 -3.57 -14.64 14.37
C ARG A 276 -4.26 -14.37 13.04
N VAL A 277 -5.53 -13.96 13.12
CA VAL A 277 -6.36 -13.63 11.95
C VAL A 277 -5.74 -12.53 11.07
N ALA A 278 -4.94 -11.65 11.66
CA ALA A 278 -4.19 -10.62 10.95
C ALA A 278 -3.27 -11.21 9.86
N PHE A 279 -2.67 -12.37 10.12
CA PHE A 279 -1.75 -13.01 9.17
C PHE A 279 -2.48 -13.67 8.00
N ASP A 280 -3.74 -14.07 8.18
CA ASP A 280 -4.57 -14.62 7.10
C ASP A 280 -4.74 -13.57 5.99
N GLY A 281 -4.97 -12.30 6.35
CA GLY A 281 -5.08 -11.19 5.40
C GLY A 281 -3.79 -10.95 4.61
N VAL A 282 -2.64 -11.01 5.29
CA VAL A 282 -1.32 -10.86 4.62
C VAL A 282 -1.02 -12.04 3.70
N LEU A 283 -1.36 -13.27 4.10
CA LEU A 283 -1.15 -14.45 3.27
C LEU A 283 -1.98 -14.38 1.98
N VAL A 284 -3.28 -14.07 2.09
CA VAL A 284 -4.15 -13.95 0.91
C VAL A 284 -3.75 -12.74 0.06
N GLY A 285 -3.30 -11.65 0.68
CA GLY A 285 -2.67 -10.53 -0.02
C GLY A 285 -1.46 -10.99 -0.85
N ALA A 286 -0.53 -11.74 -0.26
CA ALA A 286 0.63 -12.26 -0.97
C ALA A 286 0.24 -13.16 -2.17
N LEU A 287 -0.79 -14.01 -2.01
CA LEU A 287 -1.32 -14.83 -3.12
C LEU A 287 -1.91 -13.96 -4.24
N ALA A 288 -2.67 -12.92 -3.89
CA ALA A 288 -3.14 -11.95 -4.87
C ALA A 288 -1.95 -11.25 -5.57
N GLY A 289 -0.87 -10.95 -4.84
CA GLY A 289 0.37 -10.40 -5.40
C GLY A 289 1.00 -11.32 -6.46
N VAL A 290 1.00 -12.64 -6.23
CA VAL A 290 1.46 -13.62 -7.23
C VAL A 290 0.57 -13.55 -8.49
N ALA A 291 -0.75 -13.48 -8.34
CA ALA A 291 -1.65 -13.32 -9.48
C ALA A 291 -1.42 -12.01 -10.25
N VAL A 292 -1.13 -10.91 -9.53
CA VAL A 292 -0.80 -9.59 -10.13
C VAL A 292 0.41 -9.69 -11.03
N VAL A 293 1.50 -10.27 -10.54
CA VAL A 293 2.74 -10.38 -11.34
C VAL A 293 2.63 -11.42 -12.44
N ALA A 294 1.79 -12.45 -12.29
CA ALA A 294 1.47 -13.37 -13.38
C ALA A 294 0.76 -12.65 -14.54
N ILE A 295 -0.26 -11.82 -14.25
CA ILE A 295 -0.92 -11.00 -15.26
C ILE A 295 0.05 -9.93 -15.82
N GLY A 296 0.89 -9.32 -14.97
CA GLY A 296 1.90 -8.36 -15.41
C GLY A 296 2.95 -8.96 -16.34
N ALA A 297 3.37 -10.21 -16.09
CA ALA A 297 4.24 -10.96 -16.99
C ALA A 297 3.52 -11.27 -18.31
N HIS A 298 2.24 -11.63 -18.28
CA HIS A 298 1.45 -11.82 -19.48
C HIS A 298 1.40 -10.56 -20.36
N PHE A 299 1.21 -9.37 -19.77
CA PHE A 299 1.30 -8.09 -20.50
C PHE A 299 2.66 -7.89 -21.18
N ALA A 300 3.73 -8.31 -20.53
CA ALA A 300 5.08 -8.08 -21.01
C ALA A 300 5.51 -9.06 -22.12
N PHE A 301 4.92 -10.25 -22.16
CA PHE A 301 5.39 -11.35 -23.01
C PHE A 301 4.36 -11.89 -24.01
N VAL A 302 3.08 -11.53 -23.86
CA VAL A 302 2.00 -12.06 -24.69
C VAL A 302 1.20 -10.92 -25.29
N ASP A 303 0.25 -10.36 -24.56
CA ASP A 303 -0.63 -9.29 -25.02
C ASP A 303 -1.33 -8.56 -23.86
N VAL A 304 -2.01 -7.45 -24.20
CA VAL A 304 -2.75 -6.62 -23.25
C VAL A 304 -4.21 -6.54 -23.69
N THR A 305 -5.12 -7.02 -22.84
CA THR A 305 -6.57 -6.88 -23.03
C THR A 305 -7.20 -6.04 -21.92
N GLY A 306 -8.31 -5.35 -22.23
CA GLY A 306 -8.99 -4.49 -21.24
C GLY A 306 -9.46 -5.23 -19.99
N GLY A 307 -9.95 -6.47 -20.16
CA GLY A 307 -10.36 -7.35 -19.06
C GLY A 307 -9.21 -7.69 -18.12
N LEU A 308 -8.05 -8.05 -18.69
CA LEU A 308 -6.84 -8.33 -17.90
C LEU A 308 -6.30 -7.07 -17.21
N VAL A 309 -6.33 -5.90 -17.86
CA VAL A 309 -5.91 -4.63 -17.22
C VAL A 309 -6.75 -4.34 -15.99
N ARG A 310 -8.08 -4.49 -16.10
CA ARG A 310 -8.99 -4.31 -14.96
C ARG A 310 -8.74 -5.36 -13.87
N ALA A 311 -8.57 -6.63 -14.24
CA ALA A 311 -8.25 -7.69 -13.27
C ALA A 311 -6.93 -7.43 -12.54
N HIS A 312 -5.87 -7.05 -13.26
CA HIS A 312 -4.58 -6.66 -12.71
C HIS A 312 -4.73 -5.53 -11.70
N GLN A 313 -5.46 -4.46 -12.06
CA GLN A 313 -5.71 -3.32 -11.17
C GLN A 313 -6.43 -3.74 -9.87
N ARG A 314 -7.49 -4.56 -9.97
CA ARG A 314 -8.27 -5.01 -8.81
C ARG A 314 -7.44 -5.91 -7.90
N LEU A 315 -6.72 -6.87 -8.48
CA LEU A 315 -5.84 -7.76 -7.73
C LEU A 315 -4.67 -6.99 -7.11
N ALA A 316 -4.11 -5.98 -7.77
CA ALA A 316 -2.98 -5.20 -7.24
C ALA A 316 -3.39 -4.33 -6.05
N LEU A 317 -4.48 -3.57 -6.22
CA LEU A 317 -4.86 -2.55 -5.26
C LEU A 317 -5.70 -3.11 -4.11
N LEU A 318 -6.75 -3.88 -4.41
CA LEU A 318 -7.66 -4.41 -3.39
C LEU A 318 -7.21 -5.78 -2.86
N GLY A 319 -6.62 -6.61 -3.72
CA GLY A 319 -6.08 -7.92 -3.35
C GLY A 319 -4.76 -7.80 -2.61
N PHE A 320 -3.67 -7.57 -3.33
CA PHE A 320 -2.31 -7.58 -2.80
C PHE A 320 -2.11 -6.49 -1.75
N LEU A 321 -2.17 -5.22 -2.14
CA LEU A 321 -1.97 -4.12 -1.20
C LEU A 321 -3.11 -4.05 -0.18
N GLY A 322 -4.36 -4.15 -0.64
CA GLY A 322 -5.53 -4.00 0.20
C GLY A 322 -5.62 -5.03 1.33
N LEU A 323 -5.57 -6.33 1.03
CA LEU A 323 -5.65 -7.38 2.05
C LEU A 323 -4.40 -7.41 2.94
N THR A 324 -3.22 -7.11 2.39
CA THR A 324 -2.00 -6.98 3.19
C THR A 324 -2.14 -5.86 4.22
N VAL A 325 -2.62 -4.68 3.81
CA VAL A 325 -2.85 -3.54 4.70
C VAL A 325 -3.95 -3.84 5.73
N VAL A 326 -5.04 -4.51 5.35
CA VAL A 326 -6.07 -4.98 6.28
C VAL A 326 -5.45 -5.90 7.34
N GLY A 327 -4.69 -6.91 6.92
CA GLY A 327 -4.02 -7.84 7.82
C GLY A 327 -3.07 -7.14 8.79
N VAL A 328 -2.16 -6.31 8.28
CA VAL A 328 -1.22 -5.51 9.09
C VAL A 328 -1.96 -4.57 10.06
N THR A 329 -3.04 -3.94 9.62
CA THR A 329 -3.83 -3.04 10.49
C THR A 329 -4.48 -3.81 11.63
N LEU A 330 -5.03 -5.00 11.37
CA LEU A 330 -5.57 -5.88 12.40
C LEU A 330 -4.51 -6.42 13.36
N GLN A 331 -3.24 -6.50 12.94
CA GLN A 331 -2.14 -6.82 13.87
C GLN A 331 -1.86 -5.66 14.83
N PHE A 332 -1.95 -4.42 14.37
CA PHE A 332 -1.77 -3.23 15.22
C PHE A 332 -2.99 -2.87 16.06
N TYR A 333 -4.19 -3.24 15.61
CA TYR A 333 -5.46 -3.01 16.30
C TYR A 333 -6.22 -4.34 16.37
N PRO A 334 -5.81 -5.26 17.28
CA PRO A 334 -6.37 -6.60 17.33
C PRO A 334 -7.90 -6.57 17.57
N PRO A 335 -8.70 -7.36 16.85
CA PRO A 335 -10.16 -7.40 17.04
C PRO A 335 -10.56 -7.68 18.50
N THR A 336 -9.77 -8.50 19.19
CA THR A 336 -10.02 -8.95 20.57
C THR A 336 -9.92 -7.85 21.62
N VAL A 337 -9.35 -6.69 21.30
CA VAL A 337 -9.38 -5.57 22.24
C VAL A 337 -10.67 -4.79 22.15
N GLY A 338 -11.47 -4.94 21.09
CA GLY A 338 -12.66 -4.12 20.83
C GLY A 338 -13.77 -4.29 21.87
N ARG A 339 -14.51 -3.20 22.14
CA ARG A 339 -15.61 -3.17 23.14
C ARG A 339 -17.00 -3.44 22.55
N TRP A 340 -17.15 -3.37 21.23
CA TRP A 340 -18.46 -3.53 20.60
C TRP A 340 -18.84 -5.01 20.46
N PRO A 341 -20.15 -5.32 20.45
CA PRO A 341 -20.63 -6.68 20.23
C PRO A 341 -19.99 -7.32 19.01
N TYR A 342 -19.65 -8.61 19.08
CA TYR A 342 -19.09 -9.36 17.96
C TYR A 342 -17.73 -8.86 17.41
N CYS A 343 -17.05 -7.89 18.04
CA CYS A 343 -15.65 -7.57 17.71
C CYS A 343 -14.75 -8.74 18.12
N SER A 344 -14.43 -9.60 17.16
CA SER A 344 -13.72 -10.86 17.39
C SER A 344 -12.86 -11.26 16.19
N ASN A 345 -11.96 -12.21 16.42
CA ASN A 345 -11.17 -12.80 15.32
C ASN A 345 -12.05 -13.49 14.28
N ARG A 346 -13.22 -14.01 14.67
CA ARG A 346 -14.17 -14.63 13.72
C ARG A 346 -14.73 -13.58 12.75
N THR A 347 -15.20 -12.46 13.28
CA THR A 347 -15.75 -11.35 12.48
C THR A 347 -14.69 -10.73 11.57
N ALA A 348 -13.46 -10.56 12.07
CA ALA A 348 -12.34 -10.13 11.25
C ALA A 348 -12.02 -11.11 10.11
N ARG A 349 -12.10 -12.43 10.36
CA ARG A 349 -11.91 -13.44 9.32
C ARG A 349 -13.00 -13.41 8.26
N VAL A 350 -14.26 -13.19 8.67
CA VAL A 350 -15.38 -12.98 7.74
C VAL A 350 -15.12 -11.76 6.85
N ALA A 351 -14.65 -10.64 7.42
CA ALA A 351 -14.30 -9.46 6.65
C ALA A 351 -13.19 -9.75 5.62
N ILE A 352 -12.09 -10.40 6.03
CA ILE A 352 -10.99 -10.78 5.15
C ILE A 352 -11.48 -11.72 4.04
N GLY A 353 -12.27 -12.74 4.38
CA GLY A 353 -12.82 -13.69 3.42
C GLY A 353 -13.74 -13.01 2.39
N ALA A 354 -14.64 -12.14 2.85
CA ALA A 354 -15.52 -11.36 1.97
C ALA A 354 -14.72 -10.45 1.03
N LEU A 355 -13.72 -9.73 1.54
CA LEU A 355 -12.84 -8.90 0.71
C LEU A 355 -12.08 -9.74 -0.32
N ALA A 356 -11.47 -10.85 0.09
CA ALA A 356 -10.70 -11.72 -0.78
C ALA A 356 -11.54 -12.33 -1.91
N VAL A 357 -12.69 -12.93 -1.56
CA VAL A 357 -13.62 -13.49 -2.54
C VAL A 357 -14.18 -12.39 -3.43
N GLY A 358 -14.53 -11.23 -2.86
CA GLY A 358 -15.05 -10.09 -3.62
C GLY A 358 -14.06 -9.58 -4.69
N VAL A 359 -12.76 -9.54 -4.37
CA VAL A 359 -11.71 -9.19 -5.33
C VAL A 359 -11.52 -10.27 -6.38
N ALA A 360 -11.53 -11.55 -6.00
CA ALA A 360 -11.43 -12.66 -6.95
C ALA A 360 -12.58 -12.66 -7.96
N LEU A 361 -13.82 -12.46 -7.50
CA LEU A 361 -15.00 -12.36 -8.37
C LEU A 361 -14.92 -11.13 -9.30
N GLN A 362 -14.43 -9.99 -8.82
CA GLN A 362 -14.16 -8.82 -9.68
C GLN A 362 -13.13 -9.12 -10.77
N ALA A 363 -12.05 -9.82 -10.44
CA ALA A 363 -11.00 -10.17 -11.39
C ALA A 363 -11.50 -11.17 -12.44
N ILE A 364 -12.15 -12.26 -12.02
CA ILE A 364 -12.72 -13.27 -12.92
C ILE A 364 -13.80 -12.65 -13.80
N GLY A 365 -14.70 -11.85 -13.23
CA GLY A 365 -15.75 -11.17 -13.99
C GLY A 365 -15.19 -10.20 -15.03
N ALA A 366 -14.04 -9.58 -14.76
CA ALA A 366 -13.36 -8.73 -15.74
C ALA A 366 -12.70 -9.53 -16.87
N ILE A 367 -12.09 -10.69 -16.56
CA ILE A 367 -11.45 -11.57 -17.55
C ILE A 367 -12.51 -12.21 -18.45
N GLU A 368 -13.55 -12.78 -17.86
CA GLU A 368 -14.64 -13.50 -18.54
C GLU A 368 -15.71 -12.56 -19.11
N SER A 369 -15.50 -11.24 -19.03
CA SER A 369 -16.48 -10.23 -19.48
C SER A 369 -17.90 -10.48 -18.94
N THR A 370 -18.00 -10.85 -17.67
CA THR A 370 -19.25 -11.20 -16.97
C THR A 370 -19.58 -10.13 -15.92
N PRO A 371 -20.40 -9.10 -16.25
CA PRO A 371 -20.66 -7.97 -15.36
C PRO A 371 -21.29 -8.39 -14.03
N ALA A 372 -22.24 -9.33 -14.06
CA ALA A 372 -22.92 -9.83 -12.86
C ALA A 372 -21.94 -10.37 -11.81
N LEU A 373 -20.87 -11.06 -12.25
CA LEU A 373 -19.84 -11.59 -11.37
C LEU A 373 -19.00 -10.46 -10.75
N ALA A 374 -18.66 -9.46 -11.57
CA ALA A 374 -17.93 -8.29 -11.11
C ALA A 374 -18.75 -7.44 -10.10
N THR A 375 -20.04 -7.22 -10.37
CA THR A 375 -20.97 -6.53 -9.46
C THR A 375 -21.16 -7.28 -8.16
N ALA A 376 -21.35 -8.61 -8.20
CA ALA A 376 -21.42 -9.43 -7.00
C ALA A 376 -20.13 -9.35 -6.17
N GLY A 377 -18.97 -9.37 -6.85
CA GLY A 377 -17.68 -9.18 -6.20
C GLY A 377 -17.51 -7.80 -5.54
N ALA A 378 -17.95 -6.73 -6.20
CA ALA A 378 -17.94 -5.38 -5.65
C ALA A 378 -18.86 -5.26 -4.42
N GLY A 379 -20.06 -5.82 -4.49
CA GLY A 379 -21.01 -5.86 -3.37
C GLY A 379 -20.49 -6.63 -2.16
N LEU A 380 -19.87 -7.79 -2.39
CA LEU A 380 -19.23 -8.58 -1.33
C LEU A 380 -18.02 -7.85 -0.73
N GLY A 381 -17.22 -7.17 -1.56
CA GLY A 381 -16.13 -6.32 -1.11
C GLY A 381 -16.62 -5.15 -0.25
N LEU A 382 -17.72 -4.50 -0.64
CA LEU A 382 -18.35 -3.45 0.16
C LEU A 382 -18.79 -3.98 1.53
N ALA A 383 -19.51 -5.10 1.57
CA ALA A 383 -19.91 -5.75 2.82
C ALA A 383 -18.69 -6.09 3.69
N GLY A 384 -17.65 -6.69 3.11
CA GLY A 384 -16.40 -7.00 3.82
C GLY A 384 -15.71 -5.76 4.39
N SER A 385 -15.66 -4.67 3.63
CA SER A 385 -15.07 -3.39 4.06
C SER A 385 -15.84 -2.74 5.21
N LEU A 386 -17.18 -2.83 5.21
CA LEU A 386 -18.04 -2.35 6.30
C LEU A 386 -17.83 -3.16 7.58
N VAL A 387 -17.74 -4.49 7.48
CA VAL A 387 -17.43 -5.35 8.63
C VAL A 387 -16.03 -5.05 9.17
N TYR A 388 -15.04 -4.85 8.30
CA TYR A 388 -13.70 -4.43 8.70
C TYR A 388 -13.71 -3.08 9.43
N ALA A 389 -14.45 -2.09 8.91
CA ALA A 389 -14.63 -0.80 9.53
C ALA A 389 -15.25 -0.89 10.92
N TYR A 390 -16.29 -1.73 11.06
CA TYR A 390 -16.94 -2.01 12.33
C TYR A 390 -15.95 -2.56 13.38
N VAL A 391 -15.15 -3.57 13.01
CA VAL A 391 -14.16 -4.18 13.90
C VAL A 391 -13.12 -3.15 14.36
N LEU A 392 -12.62 -2.31 13.45
CA LEU A 392 -11.63 -1.29 13.82
C LEU A 392 -12.22 -0.18 14.68
N ALA A 393 -13.42 0.28 14.38
CA ALA A 393 -14.08 1.30 15.19
C ALA A 393 -14.33 0.77 16.63
N GLY A 394 -14.72 -0.50 16.78
CA GLY A 394 -14.82 -1.16 18.08
C GLY A 394 -13.49 -1.25 18.83
N ALA A 395 -12.38 -1.48 18.12
CA ALA A 395 -11.02 -1.43 18.69
C ALA A 395 -10.62 -0.01 19.11
N PHE A 396 -10.99 1.01 18.34
CA PHE A 396 -10.70 2.41 18.66
C PHE A 396 -11.48 2.92 19.87
N ALA A 397 -12.70 2.46 20.09
CA ALA A 397 -13.56 2.84 21.22
C ALA A 397 -13.06 2.39 22.61
N THR A 398 -11.92 1.69 22.68
CA THR A 398 -11.38 1.13 23.92
C THR A 398 -10.59 2.13 24.76
N ARG A 399 -10.27 3.29 24.20
CA ARG A 399 -9.41 4.34 24.75
C ARG A 399 -9.83 5.70 24.17
#